data_AF-A0A838DLI1-F1
#
_entry.id   AF-A0A838DLI1-F1
#
_cell.length_a   1.000
_cell.length_b   1.000
_cell.length_c   1.000
_cell.angle_alpha   90.00
_cell.angle_beta   90.00
_cell.angle_gamma   90.00
#
_symmetry.space_group_name_H-M   'P 1'
#
loop_
_entity.id
_entity.type
_entity.pdbx_description
1 polymer ?
#
loop_
_entity_poly.entity_id
_entity_poly.type
_entity_poly.pdbx_seq_one_letter_code
_entity_poly.pdbx_strand_id
1 'polypeptide(L)'
;MYNAITDDLEALLDTLPPSIHDAVNRLDNRSELLEIVMDLGRQCEGRFPEGEVILSKQPVTYADLEYVVERIGEFGDDNRAGIERTLHRISALRNRKGRVVGLTCRIGRAVLGSIALIRDIVEQGQSILILGRPGVGKTTLLREIARVLADEANKRVVVVDTSNEIAGDGDIPHPGIGRARRMQVARTLEQHAVMIEAVENHMPQVIVIDEIGTELEAAAARTIAERGVQLVATAHGNSLGNLLVNPTLSDLVGGIQTVTLGDEEARRRHTQKSILERKAPPTFDVVVEQQSWEELIVHRDVADTVDSMLRGQPINAEERSRDEETGRVSVRRLTTGGMDVPAWGVGSFGGSTGHSSDYNTGFERASGGNWGVRPVGPQNFRGHGGGGDRARTGSRAQMRTLAPTGTAPADVARSVSTLVPVNYTEINETKGMPQPQEQGELASIMKTMRIYPFGVNRDRLEQSARQLRVPIIITKDQREADAVITLKNYYRRQPERLQDAEQQRKTIIILKNNTITQMQHALAHIFDIPIEQSTEDEEEEEVGDEVNVNSDDAATKRALLETEDAIHQLLNKGLTTAELAPANAYVRRLQHQMATRYNLLSRSRGKEPYRRVKLFRAR
;
A
#
# COMPACT_ATOMS: atom_id res chain seq x y z
N MET A 1 24.87 4.72 -35.74
CA MET A 1 24.74 5.41 -34.45
C MET A 1 23.60 4.74 -33.71
N TYR A 2 23.87 3.80 -32.81
CA TYR A 2 22.84 2.85 -32.39
C TYR A 2 22.09 3.15 -31.10
N ASN A 3 22.43 4.22 -30.37
CA ASN A 3 21.51 4.92 -29.47
C ASN A 3 21.74 6.43 -29.67
N ALA A 4 20.74 7.15 -30.17
CA ALA A 4 20.77 8.60 -30.15
C ALA A 4 20.29 9.02 -28.75
N ILE A 5 21.21 9.53 -27.94
CA ILE A 5 20.88 10.14 -26.65
C ILE A 5 20.66 11.62 -26.93
N THR A 6 19.46 12.11 -26.68
CA THR A 6 19.16 13.55 -26.64
C THR A 6 18.94 13.92 -25.18
N ASP A 7 19.73 14.85 -24.68
CA ASP A 7 19.67 15.29 -23.27
C ASP A 7 19.13 16.72 -23.11
N ASP A 8 18.93 17.44 -24.21
CA ASP A 8 18.45 18.83 -24.25
C ASP A 8 19.19 19.76 -23.26
N LEU A 9 20.43 19.42 -22.91
CA LEU A 9 21.15 20.01 -21.78
C LEU A 9 21.21 21.54 -21.87
N GLU A 10 21.37 22.09 -23.06
CA GLU A 10 21.42 23.53 -23.29
C GLU A 10 20.16 24.25 -22.77
N ALA A 11 18.98 23.65 -22.94
CA ALA A 11 17.74 24.23 -22.44
C ALA A 11 17.73 24.34 -20.90
N LEU A 12 18.35 23.39 -20.20
CA LEU A 12 18.58 23.52 -18.76
C LEU A 12 19.61 24.60 -18.46
N LEU A 13 20.75 24.61 -19.16
CA LEU A 13 21.82 25.57 -18.91
C LEU A 13 21.36 27.02 -19.09
N ASP A 14 20.49 27.30 -20.06
CA ASP A 14 19.88 28.61 -20.29
C ASP A 14 19.07 29.13 -19.09
N THR A 15 18.58 28.24 -18.23
CA THR A 15 17.86 28.60 -17.00
C THR A 15 18.80 28.89 -15.82
N LEU A 16 20.08 28.50 -15.91
CA LEU A 16 21.04 28.63 -14.82
C LEU A 16 21.75 29.99 -14.83
N PRO A 17 22.23 30.47 -13.65
CA PRO A 17 23.06 31.66 -13.58
C PRO A 17 24.27 31.56 -14.53
N PRO A 18 24.69 32.65 -15.20
CA PRO A 18 25.76 32.62 -16.21
C PRO A 18 27.07 32.00 -15.70
N SER A 19 27.39 32.18 -14.41
CA SER A 19 28.58 31.60 -13.79
C SER A 19 28.55 30.07 -13.74
N ILE A 20 27.37 29.47 -13.52
CA ILE A 20 27.17 28.02 -13.47
C ILE A 20 27.06 27.46 -14.89
N HIS A 21 26.31 28.13 -15.77
CA HIS A 21 26.24 27.81 -17.20
C HIS A 21 27.65 27.67 -17.80
N ASP A 22 28.49 28.69 -17.64
CA ASP A 22 29.84 28.71 -18.18
C ASP A 22 30.75 27.67 -17.53
N ALA A 23 30.53 27.37 -16.25
CA ALA A 23 31.30 26.34 -15.54
C ALA A 23 31.00 24.95 -16.11
N VAL A 24 29.72 24.61 -16.34
CA VAL A 24 29.34 23.34 -16.96
C VAL A 24 29.88 23.22 -18.37
N ASN A 25 29.85 24.31 -19.15
CA ASN A 25 30.37 24.32 -20.52
C ASN A 25 31.89 24.17 -20.63
N ARG A 26 32.63 24.34 -19.52
CA ARG A 26 34.08 24.06 -19.47
C ARG A 26 34.40 22.61 -19.09
N LEU A 27 33.41 21.80 -18.73
CA LEU A 27 33.64 20.40 -18.38
C LEU A 27 33.73 19.54 -19.64
N ASP A 28 34.82 18.79 -19.77
CA ASP A 28 35.03 17.88 -20.90
C ASP A 28 33.99 16.73 -20.94
N ASN A 29 33.52 16.30 -19.76
CA ASN A 29 32.57 15.20 -19.60
C ASN A 29 31.12 15.65 -19.36
N ARG A 30 30.72 16.87 -19.75
CA ARG A 30 29.38 17.41 -19.47
C ARG A 30 28.22 16.53 -19.94
N SER A 31 28.42 15.69 -20.96
CA SER A 31 27.43 14.72 -21.45
C SER A 31 27.05 13.65 -20.42
N GLU A 32 27.86 13.42 -19.39
CA GLU A 32 27.61 12.46 -18.32
C GLU A 32 26.98 13.09 -17.07
N LEU A 33 26.78 14.41 -17.07
CA LEU A 33 26.27 15.15 -15.91
C LEU A 33 24.86 14.66 -15.53
N LEU A 34 24.69 14.19 -14.30
CA LEU A 34 23.43 13.63 -13.81
C LEU A 34 22.56 14.70 -13.16
N GLU A 35 23.16 15.55 -12.32
CA GLU A 35 22.47 16.56 -11.53
C GLU A 35 23.35 17.80 -11.34
N ILE A 36 22.72 18.96 -11.19
CA ILE A 36 23.33 20.18 -10.69
C ILE A 36 22.64 20.53 -9.37
N VAL A 37 23.41 20.69 -8.30
CA VAL A 37 22.92 20.98 -6.95
C VAL A 37 23.29 22.40 -6.58
N MET A 38 22.30 23.18 -6.16
CA MET A 38 22.44 24.58 -5.76
C MET A 38 21.82 24.77 -4.38
N ASP A 39 22.64 24.83 -3.33
CA ASP A 39 22.17 25.04 -1.96
C ASP A 39 22.62 26.42 -1.45
N LEU A 40 21.69 27.20 -0.91
CA LEU A 40 22.00 28.53 -0.36
C LEU A 40 23.17 28.48 0.64
N GLY A 41 24.20 29.28 0.38
CA GLY A 41 25.40 29.38 1.20
C GLY A 41 26.41 28.26 1.00
N ARG A 42 26.20 27.35 0.03
CA ARG A 42 27.14 26.30 -0.37
C ARG A 42 27.65 26.51 -1.78
N GLN A 43 28.74 25.83 -2.12
CA GLN A 43 29.24 25.82 -3.49
C GLN A 43 28.31 25.00 -4.38
N CYS A 44 28.12 25.46 -5.61
CA CYS A 44 27.32 24.71 -6.59
C CYS A 44 28.10 23.48 -7.05
N GLU A 45 27.43 22.34 -7.10
CA GLU A 45 28.02 21.03 -7.40
C GLU A 45 27.38 20.43 -8.65
N GLY A 46 28.18 19.81 -9.50
CA GLY A 46 27.73 18.94 -10.59
C GLY A 46 28.01 17.48 -10.23
N ARG A 47 27.01 16.60 -10.34
CA ARG A 47 27.12 15.17 -10.02
C ARG A 47 27.23 14.31 -11.27
N PHE A 48 28.07 13.30 -11.20
CA PHE A 48 28.40 12.34 -12.25
C PHE A 48 28.28 10.91 -11.71
N PRO A 49 28.28 9.88 -12.59
CA PRO A 49 28.29 8.49 -12.14
C PRO A 49 29.47 8.15 -11.21
N GLU A 50 30.65 8.73 -11.48
CA GLU A 50 31.90 8.43 -10.77
C GLU A 50 32.29 9.46 -9.69
N GLY A 51 31.45 10.47 -9.43
CA GLY A 51 31.75 11.46 -8.39
C GLY A 51 31.04 12.81 -8.57
N GLU A 52 31.59 13.83 -7.93
CA GLU A 52 31.05 15.20 -7.94
C GLU A 52 32.15 16.23 -8.18
N VAL A 53 31.78 17.35 -8.80
CA VAL A 53 32.68 18.46 -9.09
C VAL A 53 32.08 19.77 -8.61
N ILE A 54 32.92 20.67 -8.11
CA ILE A 54 32.49 22.01 -7.73
C ILE A 54 32.47 22.89 -8.99
N LEU A 55 31.28 23.39 -9.35
CA LEU A 55 31.05 24.24 -10.51
C LEU A 55 31.42 25.70 -10.22
N SER A 56 31.21 26.17 -9.00
CA SER A 56 31.52 27.53 -8.58
C SER A 56 32.18 27.58 -7.22
N LYS A 57 33.26 28.35 -7.09
CA LYS A 57 33.91 28.62 -5.80
C LYS A 57 33.09 29.58 -4.92
N GLN A 58 32.25 30.42 -5.54
CA GLN A 58 31.38 31.33 -4.82
C GLN A 58 30.16 30.57 -4.30
N PRO A 59 29.78 30.77 -3.02
CA PRO A 59 28.55 30.19 -2.49
C PRO A 59 27.31 30.68 -3.24
N VAL A 60 26.35 29.77 -3.48
CA VAL A 60 25.05 30.07 -4.07
C VAL A 60 24.30 31.07 -3.20
N THR A 61 23.76 32.10 -3.83
CA THR A 61 23.02 33.18 -3.19
C THR A 61 21.51 33.04 -3.43
N TYR A 62 20.71 33.85 -2.73
CA TYR A 62 19.27 33.93 -3.02
C TYR A 62 19.00 34.39 -4.46
N ALA A 63 19.80 35.32 -4.99
CA ALA A 63 19.65 35.82 -6.35
C ALA A 63 19.92 34.72 -7.39
N ASP A 64 20.86 33.81 -7.13
CA ASP A 64 21.13 32.68 -8.02
C ASP A 64 19.95 31.70 -8.06
N LEU A 65 19.32 31.42 -6.92
CA LEU A 65 18.15 30.55 -6.87
C LEU A 65 16.93 31.21 -7.53
N GLU A 66 16.70 32.49 -7.26
CA GLU A 66 15.61 33.27 -7.86
C GLU A 66 15.78 33.37 -9.39
N TYR A 67 17.01 33.55 -9.87
CA TYR A 67 17.32 33.54 -11.30
C TYR A 67 16.80 32.28 -12.00
N VAL A 68 16.99 31.10 -11.39
CA VAL A 68 16.50 29.82 -11.93
C VAL A 68 14.98 29.74 -11.85
N VAL A 69 14.41 30.04 -10.68
CA VAL A 69 12.95 29.95 -10.43
C VAL A 69 12.15 30.81 -11.41
N GLU A 70 12.64 31.99 -11.78
CA GLU A 70 11.99 32.89 -12.76
C GLU A 70 12.03 32.38 -14.21
N ARG A 71 12.85 31.36 -14.51
CA ARG A 71 13.12 30.87 -15.87
C ARG A 71 12.68 29.43 -16.11
N ILE A 72 12.16 28.76 -15.09
CA ILE A 72 11.59 27.41 -15.18
C ILE A 72 10.06 27.47 -15.08
N GLY A 73 9.38 26.34 -15.31
CA GLY A 73 7.94 26.24 -15.07
C GLY A 73 7.56 26.40 -13.59
N GLU A 74 6.27 26.56 -13.33
CA GLU A 74 5.76 26.63 -11.95
C GLU A 74 6.03 25.33 -11.20
N PHE A 75 6.26 25.44 -9.88
CA PHE A 75 6.37 24.27 -9.02
C PHE A 75 4.98 23.71 -8.74
N GLY A 76 4.79 22.42 -9.04
CA GLY A 76 3.59 21.68 -8.69
C GLY A 76 3.50 21.32 -7.20
N ASP A 77 2.43 20.62 -6.84
CA ASP A 77 2.14 20.19 -5.46
C ASP A 77 3.20 19.21 -4.90
N ASP A 78 3.94 18.52 -5.77
CA ASP A 78 5.06 17.65 -5.41
C ASP A 78 6.38 18.40 -5.23
N ASN A 79 6.35 19.74 -5.27
CA ASN A 79 7.49 20.63 -5.13
C ASN A 79 8.57 20.41 -6.21
N ARG A 80 8.13 19.99 -7.40
CA ARG A 80 8.94 19.87 -8.61
C ARG A 80 8.46 20.83 -9.69
N ALA A 81 9.39 21.26 -10.53
CA ALA A 81 9.16 21.99 -11.76
C ALA A 81 9.98 21.34 -12.87
N GLY A 82 9.66 21.68 -14.11
CA GLY A 82 10.45 21.27 -15.27
C GLY A 82 10.62 22.39 -16.28
N ILE A 83 11.18 22.01 -17.42
CA ILE A 83 11.33 22.89 -18.58
C ILE A 83 10.53 22.26 -19.70
N GLU A 84 9.57 23.01 -20.24
CA GLU A 84 8.70 22.57 -21.33
C GLU A 84 9.51 21.92 -22.46
N ARG A 85 8.93 20.87 -23.08
CA ARG A 85 9.56 20.08 -24.16
C ARG A 85 10.82 19.31 -23.76
N THR A 86 11.27 19.35 -22.51
CA THR A 86 12.45 18.61 -22.04
C THR A 86 12.06 17.51 -21.03
N LEU A 87 13.03 16.70 -20.61
CA LEU A 87 12.88 15.75 -19.50
C LEU A 87 13.58 16.24 -18.22
N HIS A 88 14.05 17.49 -18.19
CA HIS A 88 14.73 18.04 -17.02
C HIS A 88 13.76 18.24 -15.87
N ARG A 89 14.25 17.95 -14.67
CA ARG A 89 13.46 18.06 -13.44
C ARG A 89 14.19 18.90 -12.43
N ILE A 90 13.52 19.91 -11.91
CA ILE A 90 14.03 20.83 -10.90
C ILE A 90 13.22 20.63 -9.61
N SER A 91 13.87 20.13 -8.56
CA SER A 91 13.24 19.95 -7.25
C SER A 91 13.71 21.02 -6.30
N ALA A 92 12.78 21.71 -5.63
CA ALA A 92 13.13 22.76 -4.68
C ALA A 92 13.31 22.22 -3.26
N LEU A 93 14.23 22.80 -2.50
CA LEU A 93 14.26 22.73 -1.05
C LEU A 93 13.67 24.02 -0.51
N ARG A 94 12.66 23.92 0.37
CA ARG A 94 11.97 25.09 0.93
C ARG A 94 12.17 25.19 2.43
N ASN A 95 12.32 26.41 2.93
CA ASN A 95 12.32 26.67 4.37
C ASN A 95 10.88 26.69 4.93
N ARG A 96 10.74 26.83 6.25
CA ARG A 96 9.42 26.87 6.94
C ARG A 96 8.49 28.00 6.50
N LYS A 97 9.01 29.02 5.80
CA LYS A 97 8.23 30.13 5.23
C LYS A 97 7.88 29.89 3.75
N GLY A 98 8.14 28.69 3.22
CA GLY A 98 7.89 28.34 1.82
C GLY A 98 8.91 28.88 0.82
N ARG A 99 9.94 29.61 1.25
CA ARG A 99 10.95 30.16 0.34
C ARG A 99 11.91 29.08 -0.12
N VAL A 100 12.26 29.10 -1.40
CA VAL A 100 13.29 28.24 -1.98
C VAL A 100 14.65 28.60 -1.36
N VAL A 101 15.34 27.59 -0.85
CA VAL A 101 16.68 27.67 -0.25
C VAL A 101 17.66 26.68 -0.87
N GLY A 102 17.19 25.85 -1.81
CA GLY A 102 18.05 25.03 -2.65
C GLY A 102 17.29 24.46 -3.84
N LEU A 103 18.03 24.02 -4.85
CA LEU A 103 17.50 23.41 -6.07
C LEU A 103 18.37 22.19 -6.44
N THR A 104 17.70 21.10 -6.80
CA THR A 104 18.32 19.94 -7.46
C THR A 104 17.81 19.88 -8.89
N CYS A 105 18.67 20.18 -9.86
CA CYS A 105 18.37 20.15 -11.28
C CYS A 105 18.86 18.84 -11.88
N ARG A 106 17.97 17.88 -12.10
CA ARG A 106 18.28 16.57 -12.69
C ARG A 106 18.21 16.65 -14.21
N ILE A 107 19.26 16.14 -14.86
CA ILE A 107 19.36 16.11 -16.32
C ILE A 107 18.52 14.93 -16.84
N GLY A 108 17.42 15.24 -17.52
CA GLY A 108 16.62 14.26 -18.23
C GLY A 108 17.28 13.85 -19.55
N ARG A 109 17.16 12.58 -19.92
CA ARG A 109 17.69 12.06 -21.17
C ARG A 109 16.66 11.19 -21.85
N ALA A 110 16.52 11.36 -23.16
CA ALA A 110 15.78 10.45 -24.00
C ALA A 110 16.78 9.56 -24.75
N VAL A 111 16.66 8.24 -24.55
CA VAL A 111 17.43 7.24 -25.28
C VAL A 111 16.51 6.63 -26.34
N LEU A 112 16.93 6.66 -27.60
CA LEU A 112 16.22 6.02 -28.71
C LEU A 112 16.92 4.72 -29.12
N GLY A 113 16.14 3.76 -29.63
CA GLY A 113 16.61 2.48 -30.16
C GLY A 113 16.17 1.25 -29.35
N SER A 114 15.63 1.44 -28.16
CA SER A 114 15.15 0.36 -27.28
C SER A 114 13.99 -0.44 -27.89
N ILE A 115 13.16 0.22 -28.70
CA ILE A 115 12.02 -0.39 -29.39
C ILE A 115 12.43 -1.51 -30.35
N ALA A 116 13.67 -1.52 -30.86
CA ALA A 116 14.12 -2.50 -31.86
C ALA A 116 13.91 -3.95 -31.40
N LEU A 117 14.01 -4.19 -30.09
CA LEU A 117 13.83 -5.50 -29.48
C LEU A 117 12.39 -6.03 -29.56
N ILE A 118 11.38 -5.16 -29.66
CA ILE A 118 9.96 -5.54 -29.64
C ILE A 118 9.11 -4.87 -30.73
N ARG A 119 9.74 -4.23 -31.72
CA ARG A 119 9.05 -3.49 -32.79
C ARG A 119 8.00 -4.35 -33.50
N ASP A 120 8.33 -5.60 -33.80
CA ASP A 120 7.42 -6.55 -34.45
C ASP A 120 6.13 -6.78 -33.64
N ILE A 121 6.21 -6.73 -32.31
CA ILE A 121 5.06 -6.92 -31.41
C ILE A 121 4.23 -5.64 -31.33
N VAL A 122 4.91 -4.50 -31.18
CA VAL A 122 4.28 -3.18 -31.05
C VAL A 122 3.42 -2.85 -32.28
N GLU A 123 3.93 -3.15 -33.47
CA GLU A 123 3.25 -2.90 -34.75
C GLU A 123 2.03 -3.82 -34.97
N GLN A 124 2.01 -5.02 -34.38
CA GLN A 124 0.90 -5.98 -34.48
C GLN A 124 -0.38 -5.51 -33.75
N GLY A 125 -0.28 -4.50 -32.89
CA GLY A 125 -1.44 -3.93 -32.19
C GLY A 125 -1.85 -4.68 -30.92
N GLN A 126 -1.03 -5.61 -30.45
CA GLN A 126 -1.25 -6.35 -29.20
C GLN A 126 -1.10 -5.42 -27.99
N SER A 127 -1.85 -5.68 -26.93
CA SER A 127 -1.68 -5.00 -25.64
C SER A 127 -0.44 -5.55 -24.92
N ILE A 128 0.45 -4.64 -24.50
CA ILE A 128 1.79 -4.98 -23.96
C ILE A 128 1.91 -4.48 -22.51
N LEU A 129 2.25 -5.39 -21.60
CA LEU A 129 2.62 -5.07 -20.23
C LEU A 129 4.14 -5.20 -20.04
N ILE A 130 4.78 -4.14 -19.58
CA ILE A 130 6.22 -4.09 -19.33
C ILE A 130 6.48 -4.25 -17.82
N LEU A 131 7.26 -5.26 -17.47
CA LEU A 131 7.71 -5.55 -16.11
C LEU A 131 9.23 -5.37 -16.03
N GLY A 132 9.76 -5.20 -14.83
CA GLY A 132 11.19 -5.10 -14.62
C GLY A 132 11.56 -4.27 -13.41
N ARG A 133 12.81 -4.44 -12.95
CA ARG A 133 13.32 -3.74 -11.77
C ARG A 133 13.30 -2.21 -11.96
N PRO A 134 13.32 -1.42 -10.88
CA PRO A 134 13.54 0.03 -11.00
C PRO A 134 14.84 0.34 -11.76
N GLY A 135 14.80 1.35 -12.63
CA GLY A 135 15.99 1.85 -13.36
C GLY A 135 16.43 1.04 -14.58
N VAL A 136 15.75 -0.04 -14.96
CA VAL A 136 16.14 -0.87 -16.13
C VAL A 136 15.79 -0.26 -17.50
N GLY A 137 15.05 0.86 -17.52
CA GLY A 137 14.68 1.58 -18.74
C GLY A 137 13.22 1.44 -19.20
N LYS A 138 12.29 0.95 -18.35
CA LYS A 138 10.87 0.75 -18.69
C LYS A 138 10.21 2.00 -19.28
N THR A 139 10.33 3.14 -18.60
CA THR A 139 9.75 4.43 -19.05
C THR A 139 10.33 4.88 -20.39
N THR A 140 11.61 4.56 -20.66
CA THR A 140 12.23 4.95 -21.93
C THR A 140 11.72 4.11 -23.09
N LEU A 141 11.54 2.80 -22.87
CA LEU A 141 10.87 1.92 -23.82
C LEU A 141 9.42 2.36 -24.04
N LEU A 142 8.70 2.68 -22.97
CA LEU A 142 7.30 3.15 -23.02
C LEU A 142 7.15 4.43 -23.84
N ARG A 143 8.02 5.42 -23.61
CA ARG A 143 8.07 6.68 -24.35
C ARG A 143 8.31 6.44 -25.84
N GLU A 144 9.26 5.56 -26.17
CA GLU A 144 9.58 5.24 -27.56
C GLU A 144 8.43 4.47 -28.24
N ILE A 145 7.75 3.56 -27.54
CA ILE A 145 6.53 2.90 -28.04
C ILE A 145 5.47 3.94 -28.38
N ALA A 146 5.23 4.92 -27.50
CA ALA A 146 4.25 5.98 -27.74
C ALA A 146 4.57 6.76 -29.03
N ARG A 147 5.83 7.16 -29.22
CA ARG A 147 6.31 7.85 -30.42
C ARG A 147 6.15 7.01 -31.69
N VAL A 148 6.59 5.75 -31.67
CA VAL A 148 6.50 4.86 -32.84
C VAL A 148 5.04 4.60 -33.22
N LEU A 149 4.17 4.35 -32.24
CA LEU A 149 2.76 4.14 -32.49
C LEU A 149 2.06 5.40 -33.00
N ALA A 150 2.42 6.57 -32.46
CA ALA A 150 1.92 7.85 -32.92
C ALA A 150 2.48 8.15 -34.32
N ASP A 151 3.76 8.47 -34.43
CA ASP A 151 4.36 9.03 -35.64
C ASP A 151 4.41 8.04 -36.81
N GLU A 152 4.87 6.82 -36.57
CA GLU A 152 5.18 5.85 -37.63
C GLU A 152 3.97 4.96 -37.97
N ALA A 153 3.29 4.39 -36.96
CA ALA A 153 2.10 3.56 -37.18
C ALA A 153 0.82 4.39 -37.41
N ASN A 154 0.93 5.71 -37.38
CA ASN A 154 -0.13 6.68 -37.57
C ASN A 154 -1.36 6.50 -36.65
N LYS A 155 -1.18 5.98 -35.42
CA LYS A 155 -2.30 5.72 -34.48
C LYS A 155 -2.65 6.95 -33.63
N ARG A 156 -3.90 7.04 -33.21
CA ARG A 156 -4.34 7.98 -32.15
C ARG A 156 -3.88 7.45 -30.79
N VAL A 157 -2.79 8.01 -30.28
CA VAL A 157 -2.19 7.63 -29.01
C VAL A 157 -2.50 8.68 -27.94
N VAL A 158 -2.96 8.23 -26.77
CA VAL A 158 -3.07 9.05 -25.55
C VAL A 158 -2.13 8.47 -24.49
N VAL A 159 -1.27 9.31 -23.92
CA VAL A 159 -0.41 8.99 -22.79
C VAL A 159 -1.09 9.49 -21.51
N VAL A 160 -1.35 8.59 -20.58
CA VAL A 160 -1.77 8.91 -19.21
C VAL A 160 -0.51 8.97 -18.35
N ASP A 161 -0.06 10.18 -18.04
CA ASP A 161 1.23 10.42 -17.39
C ASP A 161 1.03 10.92 -15.96
N THR A 162 1.27 10.03 -15.00
CA THR A 162 1.07 10.32 -13.57
C THR A 162 2.31 10.93 -12.93
N SER A 163 3.49 10.53 -13.38
CA SER A 163 4.77 10.93 -12.77
C SER A 163 5.49 12.05 -13.54
N ASN A 164 4.91 12.47 -14.67
CA ASN A 164 5.53 13.28 -15.72
C ASN A 164 6.84 12.67 -16.24
N GLU A 165 7.00 11.34 -16.12
CA GLU A 165 8.23 10.67 -16.52
C GLU A 165 8.24 10.37 -18.03
N ILE A 166 7.08 10.14 -18.65
CA ILE A 166 7.01 9.78 -20.08
C ILE A 166 7.18 11.01 -20.93
N ALA A 167 6.40 12.05 -20.65
CA ALA A 167 6.29 13.23 -21.50
C ALA A 167 6.99 14.46 -20.92
N GLY A 168 7.63 14.35 -19.76
CA GLY A 168 8.29 15.47 -19.09
C GLY A 168 7.32 16.37 -18.34
N ASP A 169 7.91 17.23 -17.50
CA ASP A 169 7.22 18.24 -16.70
C ASP A 169 6.82 19.46 -17.56
N GLY A 170 5.83 20.26 -17.11
CA GLY A 170 5.30 21.44 -17.82
C GLY A 170 4.17 21.11 -18.82
N ASP A 171 3.52 22.12 -19.42
CA ASP A 171 2.30 21.99 -20.23
C ASP A 171 2.55 21.43 -21.64
N ILE A 172 3.74 21.69 -22.19
CA ILE A 172 4.11 21.23 -23.53
C ILE A 172 4.96 19.95 -23.40
N PRO A 173 4.47 18.80 -23.90
CA PRO A 173 5.15 17.52 -23.73
C PRO A 173 6.45 17.44 -24.54
N HIS A 174 7.37 16.61 -24.05
CA HIS A 174 8.63 16.27 -24.69
C HIS A 174 8.40 15.63 -26.07
N PRO A 175 9.12 16.06 -27.14
CA PRO A 175 8.96 15.53 -28.50
C PRO A 175 9.16 14.02 -28.64
N GLY A 176 9.82 13.40 -27.66
CA GLY A 176 10.06 11.96 -27.60
C GLY A 176 8.81 11.09 -27.48
N ILE A 177 7.60 11.63 -27.28
CA ILE A 177 6.33 10.89 -27.44
C ILE A 177 5.71 11.04 -28.85
N GLY A 178 6.38 11.77 -29.76
CA GLY A 178 5.87 12.09 -31.09
C GLY A 178 4.65 12.99 -31.02
N ARG A 179 3.68 12.78 -31.92
CA ARG A 179 2.39 13.48 -31.89
C ARG A 179 1.35 12.88 -30.93
N ALA A 180 1.76 11.98 -30.04
CA ALA A 180 0.86 11.45 -29.02
C ALA A 180 0.30 12.59 -28.14
N ARG A 181 -0.96 12.47 -27.74
CA ARG A 181 -1.59 13.43 -26.82
C ARG A 181 -1.27 13.01 -25.38
N ARG A 182 -1.12 13.97 -24.48
CA ARG A 182 -0.88 13.71 -23.06
C ARG A 182 -2.11 14.11 -22.24
N MET A 183 -2.49 13.27 -21.28
CA MET A 183 -3.34 13.61 -20.16
C MET A 183 -2.51 13.49 -18.88
N GLN A 184 -2.36 14.60 -18.16
CA GLN A 184 -1.67 14.60 -16.86
C GLN A 184 -2.64 14.22 -15.77
N VAL A 185 -2.17 13.40 -14.83
CA VAL A 185 -2.96 13.01 -13.67
C VAL A 185 -2.60 13.94 -12.51
N ALA A 186 -3.56 14.71 -12.02
CA ALA A 186 -3.32 15.66 -10.92
C ALA A 186 -2.92 14.95 -9.62
N ARG A 187 -3.58 13.82 -9.30
CA ARG A 187 -3.30 13.01 -8.12
C ARG A 187 -3.23 11.54 -8.51
N THR A 188 -2.22 10.82 -8.06
CA THR A 188 -2.00 9.40 -8.39
C THR A 188 -3.24 8.52 -8.18
N LEU A 189 -4.03 8.78 -7.13
CA LEU A 189 -5.27 8.04 -6.84
C LEU A 189 -6.34 8.19 -7.93
N GLU A 190 -6.30 9.25 -8.74
CA GLU A 190 -7.27 9.55 -9.80
C GLU A 190 -6.86 9.00 -11.16
N GLN A 191 -5.70 8.32 -11.26
CA GLN A 191 -5.20 7.78 -12.52
C GLN A 191 -6.24 6.91 -13.24
N HIS A 192 -6.95 6.05 -12.50
CA HIS A 192 -8.01 5.20 -13.05
C HIS A 192 -9.15 6.00 -13.69
N ALA A 193 -9.53 7.15 -13.12
CA ALA A 193 -10.57 8.01 -13.67
C ALA A 193 -10.10 8.68 -14.97
N VAL A 194 -8.87 9.17 -14.99
CA VAL A 194 -8.24 9.75 -16.20
C VAL A 194 -8.10 8.72 -17.31
N MET A 195 -7.80 7.46 -16.98
CA MET A 195 -7.76 6.36 -17.95
C MET A 195 -9.13 6.13 -18.62
N ILE A 196 -10.23 6.20 -17.87
CA ILE A 196 -11.59 6.06 -18.41
C ILE A 196 -11.95 7.29 -19.25
N GLU A 197 -11.68 8.49 -18.74
CA GLU A 197 -11.90 9.76 -19.44
C GLU A 197 -11.21 9.78 -20.81
N ALA A 198 -9.98 9.27 -20.89
CA ALA A 198 -9.23 9.18 -22.14
C ALA A 198 -10.01 8.42 -23.22
N VAL A 199 -10.66 7.31 -22.88
CA VAL A 199 -11.46 6.54 -23.83
C VAL A 199 -12.75 7.26 -24.19
N GLU A 200 -13.44 7.80 -23.19
CA GLU A 200 -14.76 8.42 -23.36
C GLU A 200 -14.70 9.69 -24.21
N ASN A 201 -13.65 10.50 -24.03
CA ASN A 201 -13.58 11.84 -24.62
C ASN A 201 -12.64 11.95 -25.82
N HIS A 202 -11.70 11.01 -26.01
CA HIS A 202 -10.63 11.18 -27.01
C HIS A 202 -10.53 10.07 -28.05
N MET A 203 -11.41 9.05 -28.01
CA MET A 203 -11.48 7.94 -28.98
C MET A 203 -10.10 7.37 -29.40
N PRO A 204 -9.21 7.06 -28.43
CA PRO A 204 -7.87 6.58 -28.73
C PRO A 204 -7.89 5.20 -29.39
N GLN A 205 -6.88 4.92 -30.21
CA GLN A 205 -6.57 3.57 -30.66
C GLN A 205 -5.58 2.89 -29.70
N VAL A 206 -4.76 3.69 -29.03
CA VAL A 206 -3.77 3.23 -28.06
C VAL A 206 -3.82 4.13 -26.82
N ILE A 207 -3.80 3.53 -25.64
CA ILE A 207 -3.51 4.23 -24.39
C ILE A 207 -2.18 3.71 -23.83
N VAL A 208 -1.29 4.65 -23.51
CA VAL A 208 0.01 4.39 -22.89
C VAL A 208 -0.06 4.86 -21.44
N ILE A 209 0.30 3.99 -20.49
CA ILE A 209 0.15 4.24 -19.05
C ILE A 209 1.50 4.04 -18.37
N ASP A 210 1.93 5.00 -17.57
CA ASP A 210 3.24 4.96 -16.90
C ASP A 210 3.37 3.72 -16.01
N GLU A 211 2.56 3.60 -14.98
CA GLU A 211 2.61 2.46 -14.06
C GLU A 211 1.22 2.11 -13.54
N ILE A 212 0.85 0.83 -13.59
CA ILE A 212 -0.37 0.29 -12.96
C ILE A 212 0.02 -0.36 -11.63
N GLY A 213 -0.56 0.14 -10.55
CA GLY A 213 -0.28 -0.26 -9.17
C GLY A 213 -1.52 -0.60 -8.34
N THR A 214 -2.73 -0.15 -8.72
CA THR A 214 -3.94 -0.31 -7.90
C THR A 214 -5.02 -1.20 -8.53
N GLU A 215 -5.96 -1.68 -7.71
CA GLU A 215 -7.10 -2.50 -8.16
C GLU A 215 -8.02 -1.72 -9.11
N LEU A 216 -8.21 -0.43 -8.84
CA LEU A 216 -9.03 0.46 -9.68
C LEU A 216 -8.39 0.67 -11.05
N GLU A 217 -7.07 0.87 -11.12
CA GLU A 217 -6.34 0.98 -12.39
C GLU A 217 -6.39 -0.34 -13.17
N ALA A 218 -6.24 -1.49 -12.50
CA ALA A 218 -6.35 -2.79 -13.15
C ALA A 218 -7.76 -3.04 -13.72
N ALA A 219 -8.81 -2.66 -12.98
CA ALA A 219 -10.19 -2.72 -13.45
C ALA A 219 -10.46 -1.75 -14.62
N ALA A 220 -9.89 -0.54 -14.57
CA ALA A 220 -9.98 0.42 -15.66
C ALA A 220 -9.27 -0.10 -16.92
N ALA A 221 -8.06 -0.64 -16.79
CA ALA A 221 -7.33 -1.26 -17.89
C ALA A 221 -8.15 -2.39 -18.55
N ARG A 222 -8.75 -3.29 -17.76
CA ARG A 222 -9.63 -4.33 -18.28
C ARG A 222 -10.82 -3.75 -19.07
N THR A 223 -11.49 -2.75 -18.52
CA THR A 223 -12.62 -2.07 -19.18
C THR A 223 -12.21 -1.43 -20.51
N ILE A 224 -11.01 -0.86 -20.58
CA ILE A 224 -10.46 -0.24 -21.78
C ILE A 224 -10.11 -1.30 -22.83
N ALA A 225 -9.49 -2.41 -22.43
CA ALA A 225 -9.17 -3.52 -23.31
C ALA A 225 -10.43 -4.16 -23.92
N GLU A 226 -11.50 -4.33 -23.13
CA GLU A 226 -12.80 -4.84 -23.59
C GLU A 226 -13.45 -3.94 -24.66
N ARG A 227 -13.10 -2.65 -24.69
CA ARG A 227 -13.52 -1.70 -25.75
C ARG A 227 -12.64 -1.78 -27.00
N GLY A 228 -11.65 -2.67 -27.04
CA GLY A 228 -10.75 -2.89 -28.19
C GLY A 228 -9.65 -1.85 -28.35
N VAL A 229 -9.34 -1.09 -27.30
CA VAL A 229 -8.22 -0.13 -27.30
C VAL A 229 -6.93 -0.89 -26.94
N GLN A 230 -5.87 -0.68 -27.72
CA GLN A 230 -4.56 -1.25 -27.42
C GLN A 230 -3.99 -0.58 -26.16
N LEU A 231 -3.55 -1.37 -25.20
CA LEU A 231 -2.91 -0.87 -23.98
C LEU A 231 -1.41 -1.12 -24.01
N VAL A 232 -0.62 -0.12 -23.63
CA VAL A 232 0.81 -0.28 -23.35
C VAL A 232 1.06 0.29 -21.97
N ALA A 233 1.49 -0.53 -21.02
CA ALA A 233 1.67 -0.06 -19.65
C ALA A 233 2.90 -0.68 -18.99
N THR A 234 3.38 -0.07 -17.91
CA THR A 234 4.23 -0.77 -16.94
C THR A 234 3.44 -1.16 -15.70
N ALA A 235 3.96 -2.09 -14.89
CA ALA A 235 3.39 -2.41 -13.59
C ALA A 235 4.46 -2.75 -12.57
N HIS A 236 4.10 -2.61 -11.29
CA HIS A 236 4.95 -3.00 -10.17
C HIS A 236 5.16 -4.53 -10.14
N GLY A 237 6.31 -4.98 -10.64
CA GLY A 237 6.72 -6.38 -10.62
C GLY A 237 8.00 -6.60 -11.42
N ASN A 238 8.81 -7.58 -11.02
CA ASN A 238 10.06 -7.90 -11.73
C ASN A 238 9.87 -8.99 -12.79
N SER A 239 8.86 -9.85 -12.63
CA SER A 239 8.56 -10.97 -13.53
C SER A 239 7.08 -11.33 -13.52
N LEU A 240 6.62 -12.05 -14.54
CA LEU A 240 5.26 -12.54 -14.65
C LEU A 240 4.86 -13.41 -13.45
N GLY A 241 5.79 -14.23 -12.94
CA GLY A 241 5.54 -15.03 -11.74
C GLY A 241 5.23 -14.19 -10.50
N ASN A 242 5.91 -13.06 -10.32
CA ASN A 242 5.60 -12.14 -9.21
C ASN A 242 4.25 -11.45 -9.40
N LEU A 243 3.90 -11.12 -10.64
CA LEU A 243 2.61 -10.51 -10.97
C LEU A 243 1.44 -11.46 -10.67
N LEU A 244 1.60 -12.75 -10.95
CA LEU A 244 0.58 -13.78 -10.69
C LEU A 244 0.25 -13.94 -9.20
N VAL A 245 1.23 -13.85 -8.32
CA VAL A 245 1.00 -13.96 -6.86
C VAL A 245 0.46 -12.66 -6.26
N ASN A 246 0.47 -11.56 -7.02
CA ASN A 246 -0.06 -10.28 -6.56
C ASN A 246 -1.61 -10.26 -6.68
N PRO A 247 -2.36 -10.22 -5.57
CA PRO A 247 -3.83 -10.28 -5.62
C PRO A 247 -4.45 -9.11 -6.39
N THR A 248 -3.82 -7.94 -6.36
CA THR A 248 -4.28 -6.73 -7.03
C THR A 248 -3.94 -6.73 -8.51
N LEU A 249 -2.70 -7.06 -8.88
CA LEU A 249 -2.22 -6.93 -10.26
C LEU A 249 -2.37 -8.21 -11.10
N SER A 250 -2.67 -9.37 -10.49
CA SER A 250 -2.90 -10.62 -11.23
C SER A 250 -4.06 -10.50 -12.24
N ASP A 251 -5.02 -9.61 -11.98
CA ASP A 251 -6.14 -9.32 -12.88
C ASP A 251 -5.68 -8.82 -14.26
N LEU A 252 -4.52 -8.17 -14.35
CA LEU A 252 -3.94 -7.73 -15.63
C LEU A 252 -3.58 -8.90 -16.56
N VAL A 253 -3.32 -10.08 -15.98
CA VAL A 253 -2.96 -11.31 -16.70
C VAL A 253 -4.04 -12.39 -16.57
N GLY A 254 -5.27 -11.97 -16.32
CA GLY A 254 -6.47 -12.83 -16.33
C GLY A 254 -6.98 -13.23 -14.95
N GLY A 255 -6.29 -12.81 -13.88
CA GLY A 255 -6.62 -13.11 -12.48
C GLY A 255 -6.49 -14.60 -12.14
N ILE A 256 -6.29 -14.94 -10.87
CA ILE A 256 -6.21 -16.36 -10.46
C ILE A 256 -7.33 -16.68 -9.47
N GLN A 257 -8.01 -17.80 -9.68
CA GLN A 257 -9.02 -18.33 -8.79
C GLN A 257 -8.86 -19.82 -8.55
N THR A 258 -9.39 -20.27 -7.42
CA THR A 258 -9.48 -21.69 -7.11
C THR A 258 -10.78 -22.26 -7.65
N VAL A 259 -10.69 -23.27 -8.51
CA VAL A 259 -11.84 -23.98 -9.09
C VAL A 259 -11.89 -25.40 -8.51
N THR A 260 -13.09 -25.84 -8.09
CA THR A 260 -13.31 -27.22 -7.68
C THR A 260 -13.77 -28.04 -8.88
N LEU A 261 -12.94 -28.98 -9.33
CA LEU A 261 -13.26 -29.95 -10.35
C LEU A 261 -14.14 -31.08 -9.79
N GLY A 262 -15.04 -31.58 -10.63
CA GLY A 262 -15.76 -32.83 -10.36
C GLY A 262 -14.81 -34.04 -10.36
N ASP A 263 -15.23 -35.13 -9.71
CA ASP A 263 -14.42 -36.34 -9.50
C ASP A 263 -13.92 -36.98 -10.81
N GLU A 264 -14.74 -36.95 -11.85
CA GLU A 264 -14.38 -37.45 -13.18
C GLU A 264 -13.32 -36.58 -13.88
N GLU A 265 -13.47 -35.25 -13.82
CA GLU A 265 -12.54 -34.31 -14.47
C GLU A 265 -11.20 -34.26 -13.72
N ALA A 266 -11.21 -34.30 -12.39
CA ALA A 266 -10.00 -34.37 -11.58
C ALA A 266 -9.20 -35.66 -11.87
N ARG A 267 -9.89 -36.80 -12.02
CA ARG A 267 -9.26 -38.07 -12.43
C ARG A 267 -8.71 -38.00 -13.84
N ARG A 268 -9.45 -37.41 -14.79
CA ARG A 268 -9.01 -37.25 -16.18
C ARG A 268 -7.73 -36.42 -16.28
N ARG A 269 -7.66 -35.31 -15.54
CA ARG A 269 -6.49 -34.41 -15.54
C ARG A 269 -5.36 -34.86 -14.62
N HIS A 270 -5.55 -35.92 -13.83
CA HIS A 270 -4.59 -36.39 -12.83
C HIS A 270 -4.24 -35.30 -11.80
N THR A 271 -5.22 -34.47 -11.44
CA THR A 271 -5.04 -33.36 -10.50
C THR A 271 -5.87 -33.56 -9.24
N GLN A 272 -5.61 -32.73 -8.23
CA GLN A 272 -6.50 -32.62 -7.07
C GLN A 272 -7.86 -32.05 -7.50
N LYS A 273 -8.88 -32.23 -6.65
CA LYS A 273 -10.22 -31.65 -6.88
C LYS A 273 -10.21 -30.13 -6.86
N SER A 274 -9.23 -29.49 -6.22
CA SER A 274 -9.09 -28.05 -6.17
C SER A 274 -7.84 -27.65 -6.94
N ILE A 275 -7.98 -26.84 -7.99
CA ILE A 275 -6.87 -26.34 -8.81
C ILE A 275 -6.95 -24.82 -8.97
N LEU A 276 -5.82 -24.19 -9.30
CA LEU A 276 -5.79 -22.79 -9.69
C LEU A 276 -6.02 -22.67 -11.20
N GLU A 277 -6.94 -21.80 -11.60
CA GLU A 277 -7.20 -21.45 -13.00
C GLU A 277 -7.33 -19.93 -13.14
N ARG A 278 -7.15 -19.43 -14.37
CA ARG A 278 -7.42 -18.02 -14.67
C ARG A 278 -8.91 -17.70 -14.50
N LYS A 279 -9.22 -16.48 -14.06
CA LYS A 279 -10.62 -15.99 -13.94
C LYS A 279 -11.21 -15.59 -15.28
N ALA A 280 -10.38 -14.98 -16.14
CA ALA A 280 -10.78 -14.36 -17.39
C ALA A 280 -9.62 -14.38 -18.40
N PRO A 281 -9.86 -13.99 -19.67
CA PRO A 281 -8.79 -13.64 -20.60
C PRO A 281 -7.88 -12.54 -20.00
N PRO A 282 -6.57 -12.55 -20.32
CA PRO A 282 -5.68 -11.51 -19.83
C PRO A 282 -6.03 -10.15 -20.45
N THR A 283 -5.79 -9.08 -19.69
CA THR A 283 -5.96 -7.70 -20.20
C THR A 283 -4.85 -7.36 -21.20
N PHE A 284 -3.66 -7.92 -20.99
CA PHE A 284 -2.51 -7.77 -21.87
C PHE A 284 -2.18 -9.08 -22.57
N ASP A 285 -2.04 -9.03 -23.90
CA ASP A 285 -1.73 -10.19 -24.73
C ASP A 285 -0.27 -10.62 -24.58
N VAL A 286 0.61 -9.65 -24.38
CA VAL A 286 2.06 -9.83 -24.30
C VAL A 286 2.60 -9.24 -23.00
N VAL A 287 3.50 -9.97 -22.34
CA VAL A 287 4.30 -9.46 -21.21
C VAL A 287 5.77 -9.40 -21.63
N VAL A 288 6.38 -8.24 -21.40
CA VAL A 288 7.81 -7.98 -21.64
C VAL A 288 8.50 -7.75 -20.29
N GLU A 289 9.35 -8.67 -19.87
CA GLU A 289 10.19 -8.51 -18.68
C GLU A 289 11.53 -7.90 -19.09
N GLN A 290 11.69 -6.60 -18.81
CA GLN A 290 12.90 -5.86 -19.09
C GLN A 290 14.00 -6.17 -18.07
N GLN A 291 15.08 -6.80 -18.54
CA GLN A 291 16.22 -7.19 -17.72
C GLN A 291 17.28 -6.09 -17.69
N SER A 292 17.54 -5.49 -18.86
CA SER A 292 18.45 -4.37 -19.07
C SER A 292 17.95 -3.52 -20.25
N TRP A 293 18.76 -2.55 -20.68
CA TRP A 293 18.49 -1.77 -21.89
C TRP A 293 18.57 -2.57 -23.19
N GLU A 294 19.21 -3.74 -23.14
CA GLU A 294 19.56 -4.52 -24.32
C GLU A 294 18.99 -5.93 -24.28
N GLU A 295 18.44 -6.34 -23.13
CA GLU A 295 17.95 -7.68 -22.89
C GLU A 295 16.52 -7.66 -22.35
N LEU A 296 15.65 -8.42 -23.00
CA LEU A 296 14.25 -8.60 -22.64
C LEU A 296 13.89 -10.09 -22.63
N ILE A 297 12.94 -10.47 -21.78
CA ILE A 297 12.22 -11.74 -21.89
C ILE A 297 10.78 -11.43 -22.31
N VAL A 298 10.30 -12.05 -23.38
CA VAL A 298 8.99 -11.80 -23.94
C VAL A 298 8.11 -13.06 -23.86
N HIS A 299 6.97 -12.91 -23.21
CA HIS A 299 5.88 -13.89 -23.19
C HIS A 299 4.83 -13.46 -24.22
N ARG A 300 4.89 -14.02 -25.44
CA ARG A 300 4.04 -13.60 -26.58
C ARG A 300 2.56 -13.95 -26.42
N ASP A 301 2.27 -15.01 -25.68
CA ASP A 301 0.91 -15.43 -25.36
C ASP A 301 0.80 -15.57 -23.85
N VAL A 302 0.32 -14.50 -23.21
CA VAL A 302 0.15 -14.47 -21.75
C VAL A 302 -0.88 -15.50 -21.30
N ALA A 303 -1.92 -15.76 -22.07
CA ALA A 303 -2.97 -16.71 -21.69
C ALA A 303 -2.39 -18.13 -21.56
N ASP A 304 -1.68 -18.59 -22.61
CA ASP A 304 -1.03 -19.90 -22.62
C ASP A 304 0.10 -19.96 -21.59
N THR A 305 0.92 -18.91 -21.47
CA THR A 305 2.04 -18.86 -20.53
C THR A 305 1.53 -18.99 -19.09
N VAL A 306 0.51 -18.23 -18.70
CA VAL A 306 -0.06 -18.29 -17.35
C VAL A 306 -0.70 -19.65 -17.09
N ASP A 307 -1.43 -20.22 -18.05
CA ASP A 307 -2.03 -21.54 -17.89
C ASP A 307 -0.97 -22.64 -17.70
N SER A 308 0.12 -22.58 -18.46
CA SER A 308 1.27 -23.48 -18.28
C SER A 308 1.94 -23.28 -16.91
N MET A 309 2.12 -22.03 -16.47
CA MET A 309 2.67 -21.73 -15.14
C MET A 309 1.81 -22.31 -14.01
N LEU A 310 0.48 -22.14 -14.07
CA LEU A 310 -0.45 -22.65 -13.05
C LEU A 310 -0.49 -24.18 -13.00
N ARG A 311 -0.23 -24.85 -14.13
CA ARG A 311 -0.16 -26.31 -14.24
C ARG A 311 1.23 -26.88 -13.92
N GLY A 312 2.22 -26.04 -13.59
CA GLY A 312 3.60 -26.47 -13.39
C GLY A 312 4.26 -27.02 -14.66
N GLN A 313 3.73 -26.65 -15.84
CA GLN A 313 4.26 -27.08 -17.13
C GLN A 313 5.39 -26.15 -17.58
N PRO A 314 6.30 -26.62 -18.46
CA PRO A 314 7.31 -25.76 -19.05
C PRO A 314 6.66 -24.59 -19.80
N ILE A 315 7.21 -23.39 -19.63
CA ILE A 315 6.72 -22.17 -20.28
C ILE A 315 7.62 -21.83 -21.46
N ASN A 316 7.04 -21.23 -22.50
CA ASN A 316 7.78 -20.78 -23.67
C ASN A 316 7.91 -19.26 -23.65
N ALA A 317 9.13 -18.77 -23.57
CA ALA A 317 9.43 -17.34 -23.64
C ALA A 317 10.49 -17.07 -24.71
N GLU A 318 10.57 -15.83 -25.19
CA GLU A 318 11.62 -15.36 -26.08
C GLU A 318 12.59 -14.47 -25.31
N GLU A 319 13.82 -14.91 -25.15
CA GLU A 319 14.90 -14.03 -24.75
C GLU A 319 15.37 -13.27 -25.98
N ARG A 320 15.34 -11.94 -25.89
CA ARG A 320 15.75 -11.04 -26.96
C ARG A 320 16.90 -10.19 -26.47
N SER A 321 17.98 -10.21 -27.21
CA SER A 321 19.14 -9.37 -26.94
C SER A 321 19.50 -8.53 -28.15
N ARG A 322 20.03 -7.34 -27.92
CA ARG A 322 20.54 -6.45 -28.95
C ARG A 322 22.05 -6.36 -28.82
N ASP A 323 22.75 -6.59 -29.91
CA ASP A 323 24.20 -6.42 -29.97
C ASP A 323 24.56 -4.92 -30.02
N GLU A 324 25.39 -4.46 -29.07
CA GLU A 324 25.81 -3.05 -28.92
C GLU A 324 26.47 -2.49 -30.20
N GLU A 325 27.32 -3.28 -30.84
CA GLU A 325 28.20 -2.82 -31.93
C GLU A 325 27.46 -2.81 -33.28
N THR A 326 26.68 -3.87 -33.55
CA THR A 326 25.99 -4.07 -34.82
C THR A 326 24.53 -3.63 -34.79
N GLY A 327 23.96 -3.43 -33.60
CA GLY A 327 22.55 -3.11 -33.40
C GLY A 327 21.58 -4.25 -33.77
N ARG A 328 22.10 -5.44 -34.11
CA ARG A 328 21.29 -6.59 -34.52
C ARG A 328 20.58 -7.20 -33.32
N VAL A 329 19.30 -7.51 -33.50
CA VAL A 329 18.49 -8.21 -32.50
C VAL A 329 18.63 -9.71 -32.71
N SER A 330 18.98 -10.42 -31.64
CA SER A 330 18.98 -11.87 -31.58
C SER A 330 17.78 -12.34 -30.74
N VAL A 331 17.16 -13.44 -31.16
CA VAL A 331 16.00 -14.02 -30.48
C VAL A 331 16.29 -15.49 -30.19
N ARG A 332 16.24 -15.86 -28.92
CA ARG A 332 16.41 -17.23 -28.44
C ARG A 332 15.14 -17.68 -27.73
N ARG A 333 14.59 -18.84 -28.10
CA ARG A 333 13.49 -19.44 -27.35
C ARG A 333 14.01 -20.09 -26.08
N LEU A 334 13.42 -19.71 -24.96
CA LEU A 334 13.63 -20.31 -23.65
C LEU A 334 12.46 -21.23 -23.34
N THR A 335 12.78 -22.43 -22.90
CA THR A 335 11.82 -23.33 -22.22
C THR A 335 12.28 -23.48 -20.79
N THR A 336 11.71 -22.71 -19.88
CA THR A 336 11.98 -22.79 -18.44
C THR A 336 10.97 -23.73 -17.78
N GLY A 337 11.41 -24.47 -16.75
CA GLY A 337 10.50 -25.29 -15.94
C GLY A 337 9.41 -24.42 -15.31
N GLY A 338 8.20 -24.97 -15.19
CA GLY A 338 7.06 -24.25 -14.61
C GLY A 338 7.32 -23.73 -13.20
N MET A 339 6.50 -22.78 -12.74
CA MET A 339 6.64 -22.20 -11.40
C MET A 339 6.60 -23.30 -10.32
N ASP A 340 7.57 -23.31 -9.40
CA ASP A 340 7.38 -23.87 -8.05
C ASP A 340 6.42 -22.92 -7.31
N VAL A 341 5.13 -23.02 -7.59
CA VAL A 341 4.11 -22.30 -6.82
C VAL A 341 4.18 -22.84 -5.39
N PRO A 342 4.45 -22.02 -4.36
CA PRO A 342 4.46 -22.50 -2.99
C PRO A 342 3.13 -23.19 -2.70
N ALA A 343 3.16 -24.44 -2.24
CA ALA A 343 1.95 -25.16 -1.87
C ALA A 343 1.23 -24.38 -0.74
N TRP A 344 0.18 -23.65 -1.09
CA TRP A 344 -0.65 -22.96 -0.11
C TRP A 344 -1.43 -24.02 0.67
N GLY A 345 -1.07 -24.13 1.96
CA GLY A 345 -1.63 -24.99 3.00
C GLY A 345 -2.92 -25.75 2.69
N VAL A 346 -2.78 -27.02 2.33
CA VAL A 346 -3.78 -28.06 2.58
C VAL A 346 -3.06 -29.23 3.26
N GLY A 347 -3.26 -29.34 4.58
CA GLY A 347 -3.09 -30.56 5.37
C GLY A 347 -1.78 -31.32 5.25
N SER A 348 -0.81 -30.98 6.11
CA SER A 348 0.29 -31.88 6.48
C SER A 348 -0.26 -33.14 7.17
N PHE A 349 -0.46 -34.23 6.44
CA PHE A 349 -0.50 -35.59 6.96
C PHE A 349 0.08 -36.56 5.93
N GLY A 350 1.29 -37.07 6.20
CA GLY A 350 1.78 -38.31 5.57
C GLY A 350 3.25 -38.32 5.14
N GLY A 351 4.13 -38.73 6.07
CA GLY A 351 5.32 -39.57 5.82
C GLY A 351 6.38 -39.11 4.83
N SER A 352 7.45 -38.47 5.33
CA SER A 352 8.70 -38.32 4.58
C SER A 352 9.46 -39.65 4.49
N THR A 353 9.55 -40.24 3.31
CA THR A 353 10.68 -41.10 2.94
C THR A 353 11.69 -40.24 2.20
N GLY A 354 12.76 -39.87 2.90
CA GLY A 354 13.87 -39.11 2.33
C GLY A 354 14.65 -39.95 1.32
N HIS A 355 14.80 -39.44 0.11
CA HIS A 355 15.85 -39.84 -0.83
C HIS A 355 16.61 -38.57 -1.22
N SER A 356 17.76 -38.38 -0.56
CA SER A 356 18.78 -37.42 -0.95
C SER A 356 19.68 -38.07 -2.00
N SER A 357 19.56 -37.65 -3.26
CA SER A 357 20.54 -37.94 -4.30
C SER A 357 21.41 -36.71 -4.52
N ASP A 358 22.51 -36.64 -3.77
CA ASP A 358 23.60 -35.71 -4.05
C ASP A 358 24.40 -36.22 -5.24
N TYR A 359 24.60 -35.33 -6.20
CA TYR A 359 25.45 -35.51 -7.37
C TYR A 359 26.92 -35.55 -6.91
N ASN A 360 27.58 -36.69 -7.14
CA ASN A 360 29.02 -36.84 -6.95
C ASN A 360 29.73 -36.73 -8.30
N THR A 361 30.48 -35.65 -8.49
CA THR A 361 31.49 -35.49 -9.53
C THR A 361 32.73 -36.32 -9.17
N GLY A 362 33.16 -37.17 -10.11
CA GLY A 362 34.25 -38.12 -9.90
C GLY A 362 35.63 -37.47 -9.71
N PHE A 363 36.43 -38.10 -8.86
CA PHE A 363 37.88 -38.08 -8.91
C PHE A 363 38.42 -39.46 -8.51
N GLU A 364 39.26 -40.02 -9.37
CA GLU A 364 40.00 -41.26 -9.20
C GLU A 364 41.01 -41.16 -8.04
N ARG A 365 41.18 -42.25 -7.27
CA ARG A 365 42.49 -42.90 -7.03
C ARG A 365 42.38 -44.18 -6.21
N ALA A 366 43.39 -45.01 -6.44
CA ALA A 366 43.47 -46.44 -6.19
C ALA A 366 43.89 -46.86 -4.77
N SER A 367 43.69 -48.17 -4.55
CA SER A 367 44.54 -49.11 -3.79
C SER A 367 44.37 -49.28 -2.28
N GLY A 368 44.23 -50.57 -1.91
CA GLY A 368 44.50 -51.16 -0.59
C GLY A 368 43.29 -51.14 0.35
N GLY A 369 42.88 -52.21 1.04
CA GLY A 369 43.45 -53.52 1.26
C GLY A 369 42.78 -54.09 2.52
N ASN A 370 42.16 -55.27 2.35
CA ASN A 370 41.98 -56.39 3.29
C ASN A 370 41.55 -56.23 4.78
N TRP A 371 40.94 -57.32 5.26
CA TRP A 371 40.59 -57.72 6.64
C TRP A 371 39.29 -57.09 7.19
N GLY A 372 38.24 -57.80 7.58
CA GLY A 372 38.13 -59.16 8.13
C GLY A 372 37.54 -59.06 9.55
N VAL A 373 36.78 -60.09 9.96
CA VAL A 373 36.28 -60.37 11.33
C VAL A 373 34.80 -59.99 11.64
N ARG A 374 33.93 -61.01 11.49
CA ARG A 374 32.87 -61.39 12.45
C ARG A 374 33.50 -62.29 13.54
N PRO A 375 32.82 -62.78 14.62
CA PRO A 375 31.48 -62.51 15.19
C PRO A 375 31.54 -62.35 16.74
N VAL A 376 30.38 -62.36 17.44
CA VAL A 376 30.08 -63.13 18.69
C VAL A 376 28.87 -62.50 19.43
N GLY A 377 27.81 -63.29 19.70
CA GLY A 377 26.68 -62.94 20.59
C GLY A 377 26.99 -63.28 22.06
N PRO A 378 26.07 -63.83 22.88
CA PRO A 378 24.65 -63.54 23.12
C PRO A 378 24.39 -63.29 24.64
N GLN A 379 23.15 -62.99 25.06
CA GLN A 379 22.47 -63.35 26.35
C GLN A 379 21.32 -62.36 26.68
N ASN A 380 20.06 -62.82 26.78
CA ASN A 380 19.33 -63.26 27.99
C ASN A 380 19.05 -62.10 28.99
N PHE A 381 17.92 -61.92 29.68
CA PHE A 381 16.70 -62.70 29.93
C PHE A 381 15.69 -61.79 30.70
N ARG A 382 14.39 -62.09 30.55
CA ARG A 382 13.27 -62.01 31.51
C ARG A 382 12.95 -60.76 32.37
N GLY A 383 11.65 -60.43 32.36
CA GLY A 383 10.92 -59.88 33.50
C GLY A 383 9.41 -59.70 33.26
N HIS A 384 8.59 -60.66 33.72
CA HIS A 384 7.14 -60.58 33.99
C HIS A 384 6.80 -59.41 34.96
N GLY A 385 5.59 -58.88 35.15
CA GLY A 385 4.21 -59.24 34.81
C GLY A 385 3.25 -58.58 35.84
N GLY A 386 1.94 -58.55 35.53
CA GLY A 386 0.80 -58.29 36.47
C GLY A 386 0.62 -56.83 36.93
N GLY A 387 -0.57 -56.23 37.03
CA GLY A 387 -1.94 -56.73 37.16
C GLY A 387 -2.49 -56.45 38.57
N GLY A 388 -3.53 -55.61 38.70
CA GLY A 388 -4.46 -55.65 39.85
C GLY A 388 -4.65 -54.39 40.71
N ASP A 389 -5.86 -53.82 40.60
CA ASP A 389 -6.79 -53.38 41.65
C ASP A 389 -6.52 -52.28 42.71
N ARG A 390 -7.51 -51.37 42.76
CA ARG A 390 -8.19 -50.69 43.90
C ARG A 390 -7.38 -50.32 45.17
N ALA A 391 -7.40 -49.03 45.53
CA ALA A 391 -8.10 -48.50 46.73
C ALA A 391 -7.73 -47.03 47.03
N ARG A 392 -8.67 -46.34 47.67
CA ARG A 392 -8.62 -44.96 48.19
C ARG A 392 -7.88 -44.87 49.53
N THR A 393 -7.66 -43.60 49.94
CA THR A 393 -7.32 -43.05 51.29
C THR A 393 -5.83 -43.06 51.63
N GLY A 394 -5.25 -42.07 52.31
CA GLY A 394 -5.69 -40.80 52.88
C GLY A 394 -4.42 -40.03 53.29
N SER A 395 -4.43 -38.69 53.30
CA SER A 395 -4.80 -37.85 54.45
C SER A 395 -3.63 -37.44 55.34
N ARG A 396 -3.44 -36.13 55.52
CA ARG A 396 -3.11 -35.39 56.78
C ARG A 396 -2.59 -33.99 56.42
N ALA A 397 -2.94 -32.89 57.10
CA ALA A 397 -3.91 -32.65 58.17
C ALA A 397 -4.11 -31.13 58.32
N GLN A 398 -5.32 -30.78 58.76
CA GLN A 398 -5.72 -29.51 59.35
C GLN A 398 -5.20 -29.37 60.80
N MET A 399 -5.09 -28.13 61.30
CA MET A 399 -5.51 -27.68 62.65
C MET A 399 -5.57 -26.13 62.65
N ARG A 400 -6.73 -25.49 62.92
CA ARG A 400 -7.24 -24.98 64.24
C ARG A 400 -6.43 -23.78 64.76
N THR A 401 -6.91 -22.69 65.38
CA THR A 401 -8.19 -22.13 65.89
C THR A 401 -7.83 -20.78 66.55
N LEU A 402 -8.76 -19.80 66.65
CA LEU A 402 -9.15 -19.05 67.88
C LEU A 402 -9.86 -17.70 67.56
N ALA A 403 -10.90 -17.39 68.35
CA ALA A 403 -11.62 -16.11 68.50
C ALA A 403 -10.98 -15.27 69.64
N PRO A 404 -11.60 -14.27 70.35
CA PRO A 404 -12.88 -13.53 70.20
C PRO A 404 -12.85 -11.99 70.58
N THR A 405 -14.02 -11.31 70.50
CA THR A 405 -14.63 -10.20 71.33
C THR A 405 -13.78 -9.01 71.85
N GLY A 406 -14.19 -7.73 71.93
CA GLY A 406 -15.48 -7.02 71.89
C GLY A 406 -15.48 -5.90 72.98
N THR A 407 -16.15 -4.76 72.77
CA THR A 407 -16.72 -3.89 73.84
C THR A 407 -17.66 -2.81 73.26
N ALA A 408 -18.77 -2.56 73.97
CA ALA A 408 -19.76 -1.50 73.78
C ALA A 408 -19.49 -0.31 74.75
N PRO A 409 -20.32 0.76 74.85
CA PRO A 409 -21.72 0.74 75.36
C PRO A 409 -22.72 1.72 74.66
N ALA A 410 -23.95 1.80 75.18
CA ALA A 410 -25.19 2.33 74.59
C ALA A 410 -25.67 3.71 75.11
N ASP A 411 -26.70 4.27 74.43
CA ASP A 411 -27.86 5.08 74.89
C ASP A 411 -28.09 6.39 74.09
N VAL A 412 -29.28 6.96 73.80
CA VAL A 412 -30.68 6.56 73.52
C VAL A 412 -31.43 7.85 73.05
N ALA A 413 -32.40 7.69 72.14
CA ALA A 413 -33.65 8.47 71.92
C ALA A 413 -33.77 9.78 71.08
N ARG A 414 -34.74 9.69 70.13
CA ARG A 414 -35.90 10.57 69.81
C ARG A 414 -35.77 11.85 68.93
N SER A 415 -36.18 11.68 67.66
CA SER A 415 -37.41 12.22 67.01
C SER A 415 -37.62 13.72 66.64
N VAL A 416 -38.10 13.92 65.39
CA VAL A 416 -39.08 14.93 64.84
C VAL A 416 -38.59 16.31 64.32
N SER A 417 -38.84 16.54 63.02
CA SER A 417 -39.42 17.71 62.31
C SER A 417 -38.92 19.17 62.48
N THR A 418 -38.97 19.88 61.32
CA THR A 418 -39.36 21.30 61.11
C THR A 418 -38.44 22.47 61.55
N LEU A 419 -37.91 23.15 60.51
CA LEU A 419 -38.03 24.60 60.17
C LEU A 419 -37.66 25.73 61.18
N VAL A 420 -36.79 26.65 60.66
CA VAL A 420 -36.78 28.15 60.80
C VAL A 420 -36.19 28.68 62.14
N PRO A 421 -35.45 29.84 62.24
CA PRO A 421 -35.57 31.15 61.55
C PRO A 421 -34.25 31.73 60.98
N VAL A 422 -34.20 32.62 59.97
CA VAL A 422 -34.72 34.01 59.77
C VAL A 422 -34.21 35.05 60.79
N ASN A 423 -33.42 36.02 60.30
CA ASN A 423 -33.49 37.48 60.58
C ASN A 423 -32.29 38.18 59.89
N TYR A 424 -32.50 38.95 58.81
CA TYR A 424 -32.97 40.35 58.69
C TYR A 424 -31.93 41.41 59.11
N THR A 425 -31.50 42.24 58.15
CA THR A 425 -31.49 43.74 58.22
C THR A 425 -31.00 44.37 56.89
N GLU A 426 -31.95 44.76 56.03
CA GLU A 426 -32.29 46.13 55.55
C GLU A 426 -31.37 47.33 55.95
N ILE A 427 -31.09 48.44 55.21
CA ILE A 427 -31.34 49.05 53.86
C ILE A 427 -30.32 50.23 53.68
N ASN A 428 -30.22 50.76 52.45
CA ASN A 428 -29.78 52.09 51.94
C ASN A 428 -28.53 52.01 51.05
N GLU A 429 -28.39 52.65 49.89
CA GLU A 429 -29.14 53.70 49.18
C GLU A 429 -28.65 53.76 47.70
N THR A 430 -29.38 54.52 46.88
CA THR A 430 -29.34 54.72 45.42
C THR A 430 -28.05 55.23 44.74
N LYS A 431 -27.78 54.77 43.49
CA LYS A 431 -27.50 55.51 42.22
C LYS A 431 -26.42 54.86 41.33
N GLY A 432 -26.73 54.65 40.04
CA GLY A 432 -25.74 54.41 38.97
C GLY A 432 -26.25 53.53 37.81
N MET A 433 -26.29 54.09 36.59
CA MET A 433 -26.75 53.52 35.31
C MET A 433 -25.82 52.38 34.76
N PRO A 434 -26.04 51.81 33.54
CA PRO A 434 -27.17 50.99 33.05
C PRO A 434 -26.74 49.69 32.27
N GLN A 435 -27.74 48.88 31.88
CA GLN A 435 -27.77 47.78 30.87
C GLN A 435 -27.18 46.40 31.25
N PRO A 436 -27.60 45.27 30.60
CA PRO A 436 -28.78 45.00 29.76
C PRO A 436 -29.57 43.70 30.12
N GLN A 437 -30.86 43.70 29.73
CA GLN A 437 -31.69 42.62 29.17
C GLN A 437 -31.76 41.21 29.84
N GLU A 438 -32.91 41.01 30.51
CA GLU A 438 -33.77 39.82 30.52
C GLU A 438 -33.15 38.44 30.27
N GLN A 439 -32.88 37.73 31.37
CA GLN A 439 -32.92 36.26 31.41
C GLN A 439 -34.36 35.81 31.66
N GLY A 440 -34.97 35.17 30.67
CA GLY A 440 -36.20 34.39 30.82
C GLY A 440 -35.86 32.91 30.87
N GLU A 441 -36.08 32.28 32.02
CA GLU A 441 -36.08 30.83 32.23
C GLU A 441 -37.19 30.14 31.43
N LEU A 442 -36.86 29.06 30.71
CA LEU A 442 -37.77 27.94 30.45
C LEU A 442 -36.97 26.63 30.45
N ALA A 443 -37.03 25.89 31.55
CA ALA A 443 -36.61 24.49 31.59
C ALA A 443 -37.53 23.67 30.66
N SER A 444 -36.97 23.15 29.56
CA SER A 444 -37.69 22.25 28.65
C SER A 444 -38.08 20.97 29.37
N ILE A 445 -39.37 20.63 29.41
CA ILE A 445 -39.86 19.32 29.85
C ILE A 445 -39.37 18.29 28.81
N MET A 446 -38.20 17.70 29.04
CA MET A 446 -37.66 16.67 28.15
C MET A 446 -38.54 15.43 28.23
N LYS A 447 -39.24 15.12 27.13
CA LYS A 447 -40.05 13.90 26.99
C LYS A 447 -39.14 12.67 27.07
N THR A 448 -39.42 11.75 28.00
CA THR A 448 -38.66 10.49 28.12
C THR A 448 -38.81 9.66 26.85
N MET A 449 -37.69 9.30 26.20
CA MET A 449 -37.69 8.54 24.95
C MET A 449 -37.18 7.11 25.10
N ARG A 450 -37.84 6.14 24.44
CA ARG A 450 -37.40 4.74 24.40
C ARG A 450 -36.48 4.51 23.21
N ILE A 451 -35.25 4.08 23.48
CA ILE A 451 -34.23 3.89 22.45
C ILE A 451 -33.85 2.41 22.34
N TYR A 452 -33.87 1.88 21.13
CA TYR A 452 -33.38 0.53 20.83
C TYR A 452 -31.96 0.57 20.22
N PRO A 453 -30.95 0.01 20.91
CA PRO A 453 -29.59 -0.08 20.38
C PRO A 453 -29.46 -1.30 19.46
N PHE A 454 -29.18 -1.08 18.18
CA PHE A 454 -28.95 -2.13 17.19
C PHE A 454 -27.50 -2.10 16.70
N GLY A 455 -26.68 -3.05 17.15
CA GLY A 455 -25.25 -3.13 16.78
C GLY A 455 -24.35 -2.12 17.50
N VAL A 456 -24.87 -1.40 18.51
CA VAL A 456 -24.14 -0.46 19.38
C VAL A 456 -24.05 -0.98 20.81
N ASN A 457 -23.04 -0.54 21.57
CA ASN A 457 -22.82 -1.01 22.94
C ASN A 457 -23.83 -0.33 23.89
N ARG A 458 -24.64 -1.15 24.56
CA ARG A 458 -25.70 -0.69 25.47
C ARG A 458 -25.18 0.09 26.68
N ASP A 459 -24.09 -0.38 27.28
CA ASP A 459 -23.51 0.23 28.49
C ASP A 459 -22.90 1.60 28.16
N ARG A 460 -22.29 1.74 26.98
CA ARG A 460 -21.78 3.04 26.49
C ARG A 460 -22.90 4.04 26.21
N LEU A 461 -24.01 3.58 25.64
CA LEU A 461 -25.17 4.42 25.39
C LEU A 461 -25.82 4.89 26.71
N GLU A 462 -25.90 3.98 27.68
CA GLU A 462 -26.41 4.31 29.02
C GLU A 462 -25.48 5.29 29.75
N GLN A 463 -24.17 5.09 29.65
CA GLN A 463 -23.18 6.01 30.20
C GLN A 463 -23.27 7.41 29.55
N SER A 464 -23.42 7.47 28.23
CA SER A 464 -23.57 8.72 27.47
C SER A 464 -24.81 9.49 27.91
N ALA A 465 -25.94 8.79 28.07
CA ALA A 465 -27.18 9.39 28.54
C ALA A 465 -27.11 9.89 29.99
N ARG A 466 -26.48 9.12 30.89
CA ARG A 466 -26.25 9.55 32.28
C ARG A 466 -25.35 10.78 32.36
N GLN A 467 -24.32 10.86 31.52
CA GLN A 467 -23.41 12.01 31.48
C GLN A 467 -24.11 13.28 30.98
N LEU A 468 -24.99 13.17 29.98
CA LEU A 468 -25.80 14.29 29.50
C LEU A 468 -27.06 14.56 30.33
N ARG A 469 -27.36 13.68 31.30
CA ARG A 469 -28.58 13.72 32.14
C ARG A 469 -29.88 13.77 31.33
N VAL A 470 -29.90 13.12 30.16
CA VAL A 470 -31.09 13.05 29.31
C VAL A 470 -32.02 11.90 29.74
N PRO A 471 -33.35 12.09 29.70
CA PRO A 471 -34.31 11.07 30.09
C PRO A 471 -34.52 10.07 28.94
N ILE A 472 -33.69 9.02 28.87
CA ILE A 472 -33.89 7.89 27.94
C ILE A 472 -34.16 6.58 28.66
N ILE A 473 -34.92 5.70 28.02
CA ILE A 473 -35.15 4.32 28.44
C ILE A 473 -34.61 3.39 27.36
N ILE A 474 -33.59 2.59 27.67
CA ILE A 474 -33.02 1.66 26.69
C ILE A 474 -33.86 0.36 26.66
N THR A 475 -34.63 0.16 25.59
CA THR A 475 -35.49 -1.01 25.41
C THR A 475 -34.76 -2.19 24.75
N LYS A 476 -35.27 -3.41 24.99
CA LYS A 476 -34.80 -4.65 24.35
C LYS A 476 -35.67 -5.07 23.17
N ASP A 477 -36.90 -4.56 23.05
CA ASP A 477 -37.79 -4.80 21.92
C ASP A 477 -37.86 -3.53 21.06
N GLN A 478 -37.54 -3.68 19.76
CA GLN A 478 -37.56 -2.62 18.79
C GLN A 478 -38.96 -2.07 18.54
N ARG A 479 -40.01 -2.89 18.69
CA ARG A 479 -41.40 -2.49 18.44
C ARG A 479 -41.88 -1.42 19.42
N GLU A 480 -41.36 -1.45 20.64
CA GLU A 480 -41.67 -0.49 21.70
C GLU A 480 -40.74 0.73 21.72
N ALA A 481 -39.76 0.80 20.80
CA ALA A 481 -38.83 1.91 20.73
C ALA A 481 -39.41 3.10 19.97
N ASP A 482 -39.11 4.31 20.44
CA ASP A 482 -39.42 5.57 19.77
C ASP A 482 -38.28 5.95 18.78
N ALA A 483 -37.04 5.50 19.06
CA ALA A 483 -35.88 5.66 18.18
C ALA A 483 -34.97 4.43 18.17
N VAL A 484 -34.25 4.22 17.07
CA VAL A 484 -33.24 3.15 16.90
C VAL A 484 -31.87 3.78 16.67
N ILE A 485 -30.87 3.40 17.47
CA ILE A 485 -29.48 3.83 17.26
C ILE A 485 -28.69 2.64 16.70
N THR A 486 -28.04 2.84 15.55
CA THR A 486 -27.25 1.82 14.88
C THR A 486 -25.95 2.37 14.29
N LEU A 487 -25.02 1.50 13.89
CA LEU A 487 -23.78 1.91 13.20
C LEU A 487 -23.98 1.91 11.67
N LYS A 488 -23.24 2.75 10.95
CA LYS A 488 -23.26 2.84 9.47
C LYS A 488 -23.14 1.48 8.77
N ASN A 489 -22.29 0.59 9.28
CA ASN A 489 -22.10 -0.75 8.72
C ASN A 489 -23.31 -1.67 8.87
N TYR A 490 -24.12 -1.50 9.92
CA TYR A 490 -25.35 -2.27 10.12
C TYR A 490 -26.51 -1.69 9.33
N TYR A 491 -26.56 -0.37 9.19
CA TYR A 491 -27.57 0.31 8.36
C TYR A 491 -27.42 -0.03 6.87
N ARG A 492 -26.20 0.02 6.31
CA ARG A 492 -25.91 -0.32 4.89
C ARG A 492 -26.33 -1.74 4.50
N ARG A 493 -26.35 -2.68 5.46
CA ARG A 493 -26.76 -4.07 5.22
C ARG A 493 -28.28 -4.27 5.22
N GLN A 494 -29.06 -3.25 5.56
CA GLN A 494 -30.52 -3.26 5.66
C GLN A 494 -31.13 -4.57 6.21
N PRO A 495 -30.75 -5.02 7.42
CA PRO A 495 -31.39 -6.17 8.04
C PRO A 495 -32.88 -5.90 8.26
N GLU A 496 -33.71 -6.95 8.19
CA GLU A 496 -35.19 -6.93 8.29
C GLU A 496 -35.70 -6.02 9.43
N ARG A 497 -35.03 -6.08 10.59
CA ARG A 497 -35.33 -5.22 11.75
C ARG A 497 -35.22 -3.72 11.45
N LEU A 498 -34.19 -3.27 10.73
CA LEU A 498 -34.04 -1.84 10.40
C LEU A 498 -35.06 -1.41 9.33
N GLN A 499 -35.39 -2.30 8.39
CA GLN A 499 -36.46 -2.06 7.40
C GLN A 499 -37.83 -1.92 8.08
N ASP A 500 -38.13 -2.76 9.08
CA ASP A 500 -39.38 -2.68 9.86
C ASP A 500 -39.48 -1.37 10.65
N ALA A 501 -38.37 -0.89 11.22
CA ALA A 501 -38.35 0.39 11.92
C ALA A 501 -38.54 1.59 10.98
N GLU A 502 -37.99 1.51 9.78
CA GLU A 502 -38.14 2.52 8.73
C GLU A 502 -39.58 2.56 8.20
N GLN A 503 -40.20 1.41 7.94
CA GLN A 503 -41.62 1.31 7.58
C GLN A 503 -42.54 1.84 8.68
N GLN A 504 -42.18 1.65 9.95
CA GLN A 504 -42.89 2.21 11.11
C GLN A 504 -42.58 3.70 11.37
N ARG A 505 -41.80 4.36 10.50
CA ARG A 505 -41.37 5.76 10.60
C ARG A 505 -40.74 6.12 11.96
N LYS A 506 -39.97 5.20 12.53
CA LYS A 506 -39.19 5.46 13.75
C LYS A 506 -37.93 6.25 13.40
N THR A 507 -37.46 7.08 14.33
CA THR A 507 -36.21 7.82 14.15
C THR A 507 -35.04 6.85 14.16
N ILE A 508 -34.31 6.74 13.04
CA ILE A 508 -33.10 5.91 12.94
C ILE A 508 -31.88 6.83 12.97
N ILE A 509 -30.98 6.59 13.91
CA ILE A 509 -29.77 7.38 14.13
C ILE A 509 -28.56 6.51 13.81
N ILE A 510 -27.73 7.01 12.92
CA ILE A 510 -26.59 6.27 12.38
C ILE A 510 -25.31 6.88 12.94
N LEU A 511 -24.58 6.09 13.73
CA LEU A 511 -23.27 6.47 14.26
C LEU A 511 -22.15 5.96 13.35
N LYS A 512 -21.08 6.74 13.19
CA LYS A 512 -19.88 6.32 12.45
C LYS A 512 -19.11 5.24 13.23
N ASN A 513 -19.00 5.41 14.55
CA ASN A 513 -18.24 4.58 15.49
C ASN A 513 -19.04 4.29 16.77
N ASN A 514 -18.73 3.19 17.45
CA ASN A 514 -19.37 2.80 18.72
C ASN A 514 -18.71 3.49 19.93
N THR A 515 -18.52 4.82 19.90
CA THR A 515 -17.85 5.60 20.95
C THR A 515 -18.84 6.39 21.82
N ILE A 516 -18.46 6.66 23.07
CA ILE A 516 -19.27 7.45 24.01
C ILE A 516 -19.50 8.87 23.47
N THR A 517 -18.45 9.53 22.95
CA THR A 517 -18.55 10.90 22.40
C THR A 517 -19.56 11.02 21.25
N GLN A 518 -19.60 10.05 20.34
CA GLN A 518 -20.59 10.09 19.24
C GLN A 518 -22.00 9.77 19.72
N MET A 519 -22.16 8.86 20.68
CA MET A 519 -23.45 8.62 21.33
C MET A 519 -23.93 9.85 22.09
N GLN A 520 -23.02 10.58 22.74
CA GLN A 520 -23.32 11.84 23.40
C GLN A 520 -23.75 12.90 22.40
N HIS A 521 -23.00 13.12 21.33
CA HIS A 521 -23.37 14.10 20.31
C HIS A 521 -24.75 13.79 19.69
N ALA A 522 -25.01 12.51 19.38
CA ALA A 522 -26.31 12.08 18.87
C ALA A 522 -27.45 12.33 19.88
N LEU A 523 -27.24 12.01 21.16
CA LEU A 523 -28.23 12.26 22.21
C LEU A 523 -28.41 13.76 22.47
N ALA A 524 -27.36 14.57 22.42
CA ALA A 524 -27.45 16.01 22.60
C ALA A 524 -28.23 16.68 21.48
N HIS A 525 -28.02 16.27 20.23
CA HIS A 525 -28.79 16.74 19.08
C HIS A 525 -30.28 16.34 19.16
N ILE A 526 -30.60 15.18 19.73
CA ILE A 526 -32.00 14.76 19.93
C ILE A 526 -32.72 15.61 20.98
N PHE A 527 -32.00 16.03 22.01
CA PHE A 527 -32.54 16.72 23.17
C PHE A 527 -32.22 18.23 23.15
N ASP A 528 -31.77 18.77 22.01
CA ASP A 528 -31.39 20.17 21.81
C ASP A 528 -30.45 20.73 22.90
N ILE A 529 -29.46 19.94 23.33
CA ILE A 529 -28.46 20.35 24.32
C ILE A 529 -27.25 20.98 23.59
N PRO A 530 -26.90 22.24 23.86
CA PRO A 530 -25.70 22.85 23.30
C PRO A 530 -24.44 22.16 23.85
N ILE A 531 -23.58 21.64 22.98
CA ILE A 531 -22.24 21.18 23.33
C ILE A 531 -21.24 22.17 22.71
N GLU A 532 -20.32 22.73 23.51
CA GLU A 532 -19.21 23.54 22.99
C GLU A 532 -18.31 22.66 22.10
N GLN A 533 -18.26 22.98 20.81
CA GLN A 533 -17.51 22.25 19.79
C GLN A 533 -15.99 22.46 19.97
N SER A 534 -15.23 21.37 20.15
CA SER A 534 -13.83 21.35 19.71
C SER A 534 -13.84 21.13 18.20
N THR A 535 -13.29 22.08 17.44
CA THR A 535 -13.26 22.16 15.98
C THR A 535 -12.52 20.98 15.33
N GLU A 536 -13.19 19.84 15.22
CA GLU A 536 -12.92 18.77 14.25
C GLU A 536 -14.32 18.24 13.88
N ASP A 537 -14.67 18.24 12.59
CA ASP A 537 -15.95 17.76 12.01
C ASP A 537 -17.00 18.84 11.63
N GLU A 538 -16.61 19.90 10.91
CA GLU A 538 -17.50 20.55 9.95
C GLU A 538 -16.77 20.77 8.61
N GLU A 539 -16.80 19.74 7.77
CA GLU A 539 -16.90 19.85 6.30
C GLU A 539 -17.35 18.46 5.77
N GLU A 540 -18.16 18.49 4.71
CA GLU A 540 -18.75 17.35 3.98
C GLU A 540 -20.12 16.80 4.45
N GLU A 541 -21.17 17.57 4.19
CA GLU A 541 -22.33 17.02 3.47
C GLU A 541 -22.19 17.36 1.98
N GLU A 542 -21.73 16.40 1.17
CA GLU A 542 -22.38 16.04 -0.11
C GLU A 542 -21.74 14.75 -0.69
N VAL A 543 -22.55 13.68 -0.65
CA VAL A 543 -22.64 12.52 -1.56
C VAL A 543 -21.33 11.87 -2.06
N GLY A 544 -20.94 10.78 -1.41
CA GLY A 544 -20.00 9.80 -1.97
C GLY A 544 -19.66 8.70 -0.98
N ASP A 545 -20.05 7.47 -1.30
CA ASP A 545 -19.90 6.30 -0.45
C ASP A 545 -18.42 5.93 -0.25
N GLU A 546 -17.87 6.06 0.96
CA GLU A 546 -16.66 5.33 1.33
C GLU A 546 -16.57 4.98 2.83
N VAL A 547 -15.57 4.16 3.15
CA VAL A 547 -15.55 3.12 4.18
C VAL A 547 -14.75 3.58 5.40
N ASN A 548 -15.29 3.40 6.60
CA ASN A 548 -14.68 3.87 7.86
C ASN A 548 -13.59 2.88 8.34
N VAL A 549 -12.36 3.38 8.52
CA VAL A 549 -11.13 2.67 8.90
C VAL A 549 -11.04 2.54 10.43
N ASN A 550 -10.78 1.34 10.94
CA ASN A 550 -10.63 1.05 12.38
C ASN A 550 -9.28 1.58 12.93
N SER A 551 -9.23 1.98 14.21
CA SER A 551 -8.02 2.45 14.90
C SER A 551 -6.88 1.41 15.00
N ASP A 552 -7.18 0.12 14.87
CA ASP A 552 -6.18 -0.95 14.77
C ASP A 552 -5.40 -0.87 13.44
N ASP A 553 -5.97 -0.21 12.43
CA ASP A 553 -5.37 -0.05 11.12
C ASP A 553 -4.31 1.07 11.12
N ALA A 554 -4.46 2.10 11.96
CA ALA A 554 -3.43 3.14 12.10
C ALA A 554 -2.15 2.61 12.76
N ALA A 555 -2.29 1.79 13.81
CA ALA A 555 -1.15 1.14 14.47
C ALA A 555 -0.51 0.07 13.57
N THR A 556 -1.34 -0.69 12.84
CA THR A 556 -0.87 -1.68 11.85
C THR A 556 -0.14 -0.99 10.70
N LYS A 557 -0.73 0.06 10.11
CA LYS A 557 -0.13 0.87 9.04
C LYS A 557 1.18 1.48 9.49
N ARG A 558 1.26 2.03 10.70
CA ARG A 558 2.52 2.54 11.27
C ARG A 558 3.60 1.47 11.41
N ALA A 559 3.24 0.27 11.85
CA ALA A 559 4.18 -0.85 12.00
C ALA A 559 4.63 -1.45 10.64
N LEU A 560 3.79 -1.35 9.60
CA LEU A 560 4.16 -1.73 8.23
C LEU A 560 5.04 -0.68 7.56
N LEU A 561 4.75 0.61 7.75
CA LEU A 561 5.61 1.71 7.29
C LEU A 561 7.00 1.66 7.95
N GLU A 562 7.07 1.34 9.25
CA GLU A 562 8.34 1.09 9.93
C GLU A 562 9.12 -0.08 9.31
N THR A 563 8.40 -1.11 8.87
CA THR A 563 9.02 -2.29 8.22
C THR A 563 9.57 -1.94 6.85
N GLU A 564 8.83 -1.15 6.07
CA GLU A 564 9.27 -0.66 4.76
C GLU A 564 10.53 0.20 4.86
N ASP A 565 10.57 1.14 5.81
CA ASP A 565 11.75 1.97 6.03
C ASP A 565 12.96 1.14 6.48
N ALA A 566 12.77 0.17 7.38
CA ALA A 566 13.84 -0.74 7.80
C ALA A 566 14.41 -1.58 6.62
N ILE A 567 13.54 -2.00 5.69
CA ILE A 567 13.95 -2.72 4.48
C ILE A 567 14.75 -1.80 3.55
N HIS A 568 14.28 -0.57 3.32
CA HIS A 568 15.01 0.41 2.52
C HIS A 568 16.39 0.72 3.09
N GLN A 569 16.51 0.83 4.41
CA GLN A 569 17.81 1.03 5.08
C GLN A 569 18.75 -0.18 4.90
N LEU A 570 18.23 -1.41 4.98
CA LEU A 570 19.02 -2.64 4.77
C LEU A 570 19.51 -2.80 3.33
N LEU A 571 18.69 -2.41 2.34
CA LEU A 571 19.03 -2.55 0.93
C LEU A 571 20.00 -1.44 0.49
N ASN A 572 19.75 -0.19 0.88
CA ASN A 572 20.42 0.98 0.30
C ASN A 572 21.52 1.58 1.18
N LYS A 573 21.51 1.39 2.51
CA LYS A 573 22.46 2.02 3.44
C LYS A 573 23.52 1.08 4.02
N GLY A 574 23.65 -0.14 3.49
CA GLY A 574 24.70 -1.10 3.89
C GLY A 574 24.54 -1.72 5.29
N LEU A 575 23.40 -1.51 5.95
CA LEU A 575 23.09 -2.17 7.22
C LEU A 575 22.89 -3.68 7.00
N THR A 576 23.42 -4.51 7.90
CA THR A 576 23.32 -5.98 7.80
C THR A 576 22.10 -6.54 8.52
N THR A 577 21.59 -5.83 9.55
CA THR A 577 20.40 -6.23 10.32
C THR A 577 19.60 -5.02 10.79
N ALA A 578 18.27 -5.15 10.87
CA ALA A 578 17.37 -4.13 11.43
C ALA A 578 16.37 -4.78 12.41
N GLU A 579 16.09 -4.14 13.54
CA GLU A 579 15.08 -4.58 14.52
C GLU A 579 13.88 -3.62 14.52
N LEU A 580 12.68 -4.19 14.46
CA LEU A 580 11.41 -3.45 14.47
C LEU A 580 10.84 -3.31 15.89
N ALA A 581 9.89 -2.38 16.08
CA ALA A 581 9.15 -2.27 17.32
C ALA A 581 8.34 -3.54 17.66
N PRO A 582 8.06 -3.80 18.95
CA PRO A 582 7.17 -4.88 19.36
C PRO A 582 5.78 -4.77 18.75
N ALA A 583 5.27 -5.88 18.24
CA ALA A 583 3.98 -5.93 17.57
C ALA A 583 3.25 -7.24 17.86
N ASN A 584 1.93 -7.19 17.78
CA ASN A 584 1.07 -8.37 17.97
C ASN A 584 1.32 -9.42 16.88
N ALA A 585 0.81 -10.64 17.09
CA ALA A 585 1.05 -11.77 16.19
C ALA A 585 0.58 -11.53 14.74
N TYR A 586 -0.50 -10.77 14.54
CA TYR A 586 -1.04 -10.47 13.22
C TYR A 586 -0.12 -9.52 12.44
N VAL A 587 0.30 -8.42 13.05
CA VAL A 587 1.23 -7.45 12.44
C VAL A 587 2.57 -8.10 12.15
N ARG A 588 3.15 -8.87 13.08
CA ARG A 588 4.43 -9.58 12.85
C ARG A 588 4.37 -10.53 11.66
N ARG A 589 3.22 -11.16 11.40
CA ARG A 589 3.02 -12.01 10.22
C ARG A 589 3.14 -11.19 8.93
N LEU A 590 2.52 -10.01 8.88
CA LEU A 590 2.62 -9.10 7.74
C LEU A 590 4.06 -8.58 7.56
N GLN A 591 4.74 -8.23 8.66
CA GLN A 591 6.15 -7.79 8.61
C GLN A 591 7.08 -8.89 8.07
N HIS A 592 6.84 -10.15 8.46
CA HIS A 592 7.55 -11.30 7.91
C HIS A 592 7.28 -11.49 6.41
N GLN A 593 6.03 -11.32 5.97
CA GLN A 593 5.67 -11.39 4.54
C GLN A 593 6.32 -10.27 3.72
N MET A 594 6.36 -9.04 4.24
CA MET A 594 7.07 -7.93 3.62
C MET A 594 8.56 -8.23 3.48
N ALA A 595 9.23 -8.71 4.53
CA ALA A 595 10.64 -9.08 4.45
C ALA A 595 10.93 -10.11 3.35
N THR A 596 10.09 -11.14 3.23
CA THR A 596 10.22 -12.17 2.18
C THR A 596 10.06 -11.58 0.78
N ARG A 597 9.14 -10.61 0.58
CA ARG A 597 8.94 -9.93 -0.72
C ARG A 597 10.20 -9.21 -1.20
N TYR A 598 11.02 -8.71 -0.27
CA TYR A 598 12.29 -8.06 -0.56
C TYR A 598 13.50 -8.99 -0.45
N ASN A 599 13.28 -10.32 -0.43
CA ASN A 599 14.30 -11.35 -0.33
C ASN A 599 15.21 -11.22 0.92
N LEU A 600 14.65 -10.73 2.03
CA LEU A 600 15.33 -10.59 3.32
C LEU A 600 14.93 -11.73 4.26
N LEU A 601 15.90 -12.22 5.02
CA LEU A 601 15.64 -13.20 6.09
C LEU A 601 15.02 -12.48 7.28
N SER A 602 14.05 -13.10 7.95
CA SER A 602 13.38 -12.51 9.10
C SER A 602 13.19 -13.51 10.24
N ARG A 603 13.38 -13.09 11.49
CA ARG A 603 13.14 -13.91 12.70
C ARG A 603 12.45 -13.12 13.79
N SER A 604 11.40 -13.68 14.37
CA SER A 604 10.75 -13.12 15.57
C SER A 604 11.58 -13.40 16.83
N ARG A 605 11.81 -12.38 17.67
CA ARG A 605 12.56 -12.45 18.95
C ARG A 605 11.72 -11.85 20.09
N GLY A 606 11.96 -12.32 21.32
CA GLY A 606 11.27 -11.86 22.54
C GLY A 606 10.06 -12.70 22.95
N LYS A 607 9.37 -12.28 24.02
CA LYS A 607 8.13 -12.86 24.54
C LYS A 607 7.00 -11.82 24.47
N GLU A 608 5.77 -12.26 24.26
CA GLU A 608 4.59 -11.37 24.29
C GLU A 608 4.52 -10.63 25.64
N PRO A 609 4.17 -9.32 25.66
CA PRO A 609 3.75 -8.46 24.54
C PRO A 609 4.92 -7.77 23.80
N TYR A 610 6.17 -7.98 24.23
CA TYR A 610 7.35 -7.29 23.68
C TYR A 610 8.02 -8.04 22.52
N ARG A 611 7.29 -8.95 21.86
CA ARG A 611 7.82 -9.76 20.77
C ARG A 611 7.89 -8.92 19.50
N ARG A 612 9.02 -9.00 18.80
CA ARG A 612 9.32 -8.17 17.61
C ARG A 612 10.00 -8.97 16.51
N VAL A 613 10.00 -8.45 15.28
CA VAL A 613 10.67 -9.05 14.12
C VAL A 613 12.04 -8.40 13.91
N LYS A 614 13.05 -9.23 13.67
CA LYS A 614 14.39 -8.82 13.25
C LYS A 614 14.62 -9.26 11.80
N LEU A 615 15.07 -8.32 10.99
CA LEU A 615 15.39 -8.50 9.58
C LEU A 615 16.90 -8.66 9.39
N PHE A 616 17.28 -9.51 8.45
CA PHE A 616 18.67 -9.83 8.11
C PHE A 616 18.82 -9.82 6.59
N ARG A 617 19.90 -9.22 6.11
CA ARG A 617 20.31 -9.32 4.71
C ARG A 617 20.90 -10.71 4.46
N ALA A 618 20.42 -11.44 3.46
CA ALA A 618 21.08 -12.65 3.00
C ALA A 618 22.47 -12.26 2.44
N ARG A 619 23.51 -12.96 2.87
CA ARG A 619 24.87 -12.78 2.34
C ARG A 619 24.97 -13.29 0.93
#